data_AF-A0A497R2F2-F1
#
_entry.id   AF-A0A497R2F2-F1
#
_cell.length_a   1.000
_cell.length_b   1.000
_cell.length_c   1.000
_cell.angle_alpha   90.00
_cell.angle_beta   90.00
_cell.angle_gamma   90.00
#
_symmetry.space_group_name_H-M   'P 1'
#
loop_
_entity.id
_entity.type
_entity.pdbx_description
1 polymer ?
#
loop_
_entity_poly.entity_id
_entity_poly.type
_entity_poly.pdbx_seq_one_letter_code
_entity_poly.pdbx_strand_id
1 'polypeptide(L)' 'MQNQLFKARSYLFPSDKPQERVFNIFQYLNKYSPKLLSCIKNLSSTSEPGNHVVLKCWMF' A
#
# COMPACT_ATOMS: atom_id res chain seq x y z
N MET A 1 -7.62 6.45 -20.70
CA MET A 1 -6.37 6.88 -20.04
C MET A 1 -6.63 7.76 -18.81
N GLN A 2 -7.42 8.84 -18.94
CA GLN A 2 -7.79 9.74 -17.81
C GLN A 2 -8.30 8.99 -16.56
N ASN A 3 -9.15 7.97 -16.73
CA ASN A 3 -9.73 7.24 -15.61
C ASN A 3 -8.69 6.48 -14.74
N GLN A 4 -7.58 6.00 -15.34
CA GLN A 4 -6.54 5.29 -14.59
C GLN A 4 -5.70 6.24 -13.71
N LEU A 5 -5.48 7.47 -14.17
CA LEU A 5 -4.78 8.50 -13.40
C LEU A 5 -5.58 8.95 -12.19
N PHE A 6 -6.89 9.16 -12.35
CA PHE A 6 -7.79 9.46 -11.23
C PHE A 6 -7.82 8.33 -10.21
N LYS A 7 -7.90 7.09 -10.69
CA LYS A 7 -7.83 5.91 -9.83
C LYS A 7 -6.51 5.85 -9.06
N ALA A 8 -5.38 6.02 -9.73
CA ALA A 8 -4.06 6.05 -9.08
C ALA A 8 -3.99 7.13 -7.99
N ARG A 9 -4.44 8.36 -8.30
CA ARG A 9 -4.50 9.45 -7.31
C ARG A 9 -5.36 9.07 -6.11
N SER A 10 -6.55 8.51 -6.32
CA SER A 10 -7.45 8.13 -5.22
C SER A 10 -6.89 7.05 -4.29
N TYR A 11 -5.96 6.21 -4.78
CA TYR A 11 -5.34 5.16 -3.96
C TYR A 11 -4.02 5.59 -3.31
N LEU A 12 -3.19 6.41 -3.98
CA LEU A 12 -1.91 6.87 -3.43
C LEU A 12 -2.08 8.08 -2.52
N PHE A 13 -2.96 9.01 -2.90
CA PHE A 13 -3.22 10.27 -2.20
C PHE A 13 -4.73 10.51 -1.99
N PRO A 14 -5.42 9.61 -1.26
CA PRO A 14 -6.83 9.80 -0.93
C PRO A 14 -7.06 11.13 -0.19
N SER A 15 -7.98 11.95 -0.69
CA SER A 15 -8.26 13.29 -0.16
C SER A 15 -6.99 14.15 0.00
N ASP A 16 -6.06 14.02 -0.94
CA ASP A 16 -4.77 14.73 -0.98
C ASP A 16 -3.86 14.49 0.24
N LYS A 17 -4.09 13.38 0.95
CA LYS A 17 -3.27 12.91 2.09
C LYS A 17 -2.55 11.61 1.72
N PRO A 18 -1.36 11.34 2.30
CA PRO A 18 -0.68 10.06 2.13
C PRO A 18 -1.60 8.88 2.49
N GLN A 19 -1.49 7.81 1.70
CA GLN A 19 -2.27 6.58 1.83
C GLN A 19 -2.39 6.08 3.27
N GLU A 20 -1.28 6.02 4.00
CA GLU A 20 -1.18 5.50 5.37
C GLU A 20 -1.87 6.38 6.42
N ARG A 21 -2.22 7.63 6.08
CA ARG A 21 -2.95 8.56 6.96
C ARG A 21 -4.46 8.46 6.79
N VAL A 22 -4.96 7.70 5.82
CA VAL A 22 -6.39 7.61 5.50
C VAL A 22 -6.87 6.17 5.49
N PHE A 23 -6.17 5.27 4.82
CA PHE A 23 -6.58 3.87 4.72
C PHE A 23 -6.07 3.03 5.89
N ASN A 24 -6.88 2.05 6.29
CA ASN A 24 -6.52 1.09 7.32
C ASN A 24 -6.07 -0.25 6.73
N ILE A 25 -5.44 -1.07 7.55
CA ILE A 25 -4.92 -2.38 7.14
C ILE A 25 -6.03 -3.35 6.69
N PHE A 26 -7.24 -3.26 7.25
CA PHE A 26 -8.35 -4.17 6.94
C PHE A 26 -8.82 -4.06 5.49
N GLN A 27 -8.76 -2.87 4.88
CA GLN A 27 -9.05 -2.70 3.45
C GLN A 27 -8.15 -3.59 2.58
N TYR A 28 -6.87 -3.70 2.93
CA TYR A 28 -5.90 -4.50 2.18
C TYR A 28 -6.03 -5.99 2.50
N LEU A 29 -6.26 -6.36 3.76
CA LEU A 29 -6.45 -7.75 4.15
C LEU A 29 -7.69 -8.38 3.52
N ASN A 30 -8.79 -7.63 3.45
CA ASN A 30 -10.03 -8.10 2.81
C ASN A 30 -9.85 -8.31 1.30
N LYS A 31 -8.99 -7.50 0.66
CA LYS A 31 -8.77 -7.57 -0.79
C LYS A 31 -7.68 -8.57 -1.20
N TYR A 32 -6.64 -8.72 -0.40
CA TYR A 32 -5.42 -9.46 -0.74
C TYR A 32 -5.13 -10.63 0.20
N SER A 33 -6.04 -10.96 1.12
CA SER A 33 -5.89 -12.03 2.11
C SER A 33 -4.76 -11.77 3.15
N PRO A 34 -4.76 -12.49 4.29
CA PRO A 34 -3.68 -12.43 5.28
C PRO A 34 -2.28 -12.72 4.72
N LYS A 35 -2.15 -13.32 3.54
CA LYS A 35 -0.85 -13.52 2.86
C LYS A 35 -0.09 -12.20 2.66
N LEU A 36 -0.77 -11.06 2.54
CA LEU A 36 -0.11 -9.75 2.45
C LEU A 36 0.79 -9.43 3.66
N LEU A 37 0.47 -9.95 4.85
CA LEU A 37 1.23 -9.69 6.07
C LEU A 37 2.67 -10.23 6.00
N SER A 38 2.90 -11.33 5.28
CA SER A 38 4.26 -11.86 5.09
C SER A 38 5.10 -10.92 4.23
N CYS A 39 4.52 -10.36 3.17
CA CYS A 39 5.16 -9.35 2.35
C CYS A 39 5.53 -8.09 3.15
N ILE A 40 4.61 -7.61 4.00
CA ILE A 40 4.87 -6.46 4.89
C ILE A 40 6.04 -6.77 5.84
N LYS A 41 6.01 -7.93 6.50
CA LYS A 41 7.06 -8.37 7.42
C LYS A 41 8.44 -8.39 6.74
N ASN A 42 8.52 -8.97 5.55
CA ASN A 42 9.78 -9.06 4.79
C ASN A 42 10.30 -7.67 4.43
N LEU A 43 9.42 -6.76 3.98
CA LEU A 43 9.83 -5.40 3.63
C LEU A 43 10.29 -4.60 4.86
N SER A 44 9.60 -4.74 5.98
CA SER A 44 9.99 -4.07 7.23
C SER A 44 11.36 -4.54 7.75
N SER A 45 11.77 -5.78 7.44
CA SER A 45 13.09 -6.29 7.84
C SER A 45 14.27 -5.75 7.02
N THR A 46 13.99 -5.18 5.85
CA THR A 46 15.01 -4.67 4.91
C THR A 46 14.96 -3.17 4.69
N SER A 47 13.99 -2.48 5.31
CA SER A 47 13.83 -1.04 5.18
C SER A 47 14.47 -0.28 6.34
N GLU A 48 15.20 0.77 6.00
CA GLU A 48 15.77 1.69 6.99
C GLU A 48 14.75 2.77 7.40
N PRO A 49 14.68 3.13 8.69
CA PRO A 49 13.85 4.24 9.16
C PRO A 49 14.16 5.56 8.46
N GLY A 50 13.14 6.39 8.23
CA GLY A 50 13.29 7.72 7.62
C GLY A 50 13.20 7.75 6.09
N ASN A 51 13.29 6.60 5.43
CA ASN A 51 13.10 6.50 3.99
C ASN A 51 11.63 6.25 3.62
N HIS A 52 11.17 6.78 2.48
CA HIS A 52 9.88 6.40 1.92
C HIS A 52 9.96 4.98 1.36
N VAL A 53 9.03 4.13 1.79
CA VAL A 53 9.02 2.71 1.46
C VAL A 53 7.79 2.38 0.62
N VAL A 54 8.00 1.71 -0.52
CA VAL A 54 6.92 1.25 -1.40
C VAL A 54 6.83 -0.28 -1.36
N LEU A 55 5.72 -0.80 -0.85
CA LEU A 55 5.46 -2.24 -0.85
C LEU A 55 4.96 -2.71 -2.22
N LYS A 56 5.75 -3.55 -2.89
CA LYS A 56 5.34 -4.31 -4.07
C LYS A 56 5.31 -5.79 -3.71
N CYS A 57 4.10 -6.35 -3.54
CA CYS A 57 3.89 -7.75 -3.22
C CYS A 57 3.19 -8.43 -4.39
N TRP A 58 3.92 -9.28 -5.11
CA TRP A 58 3.36 -10.06 -6.23
C TRP A 58 2.86 -11.39 -5.66
N MET A 59 1.55 -11.53 -5.59
CA MET A 59 0.90 -12.78 -5.20
C MET A 59 0.77 -13.64 -6.45
N PHE A 60 1.65 -14.63 -6.60
CA PHE A 60 1.53 -15.71 -7.58
C PHE A 60 0.66 -16.84 -7.01
#